data_AF-A0A6A0AH23-F1
#
_entry.id   AF-A0A6A0AH23-F1
#
_cell.length_a   1.000
_cell.length_b   1.000
_cell.length_c   1.000
_cell.angle_alpha   90.00
_cell.angle_beta   90.00
_cell.angle_gamma   90.00
#
_symmetry.space_group_name_H-M   'P 1'
#
loop_
_entity.id
_entity.type
_entity.pdbx_description
1 polymer ?
#
loop_
_entity_poly.entity_id
_entity_poly.type
_entity_poly.pdbx_seq_one_letter_code
_entity_poly.pdbx_strand_id
1 'polypeptide(L)' 'APSIIFIDEIDSIMSARGGANENDAARRLKTEFLVQFDGVASANNERVIVIGATNRPYDLDDAVRRRLVKR' A
#
# COMPACT_ATOMS: atom_id res chain seq x y z
N ALA A 1 11.95 -3.16 -18.53
CA ALA A 1 10.66 -2.67 -19.07
C ALA A 1 9.90 -1.98 -17.94
N PRO A 2 8.98 -1.03 -18.21
CA PRO A 2 8.12 -0.49 -17.16
C PRO A 2 7.07 -1.53 -16.74
N SER A 3 6.73 -1.55 -15.45
CA SER A 3 5.72 -2.46 -14.88
C SER A 3 4.63 -1.65 -14.17
N ILE A 4 3.39 -2.11 -14.26
CA ILE A 4 2.25 -1.52 -13.55
C ILE A 4 1.68 -2.57 -12.60
N ILE A 5 1.56 -2.22 -11.33
CA ILE A 5 0.91 -3.02 -10.31
C ILE A 5 -0.41 -2.32 -9.98
N PHE A 6 -1.53 -2.99 -10.28
CA PHE A 6 -2.86 -2.51 -9.92
C PHE A 6 -3.39 -3.31 -8.73
N ILE A 7 -3.86 -2.59 -7.71
CA ILE A 7 -4.43 -3.15 -6.50
C ILE A 7 -5.83 -2.56 -6.34
N ASP A 8 -6.84 -3.35 -6.65
CA ASP A 8 -8.22 -2.99 -6.33
C ASP A 8 -8.52 -3.28 -4.86
N GLU A 9 -9.47 -2.55 -4.30
CA GLU A 9 -9.86 -2.64 -2.88
C GLU A 9 -8.65 -2.63 -1.94
N ILE A 10 -7.71 -1.70 -2.16
CA ILE A 10 -6.47 -1.64 -1.38
C ILE A 10 -6.72 -1.44 0.13
N ASP A 11 -7.88 -0.91 0.52
CA ASP A 11 -8.35 -0.80 1.90
C ASP A 11 -8.54 -2.14 2.61
N SER A 12 -8.78 -3.23 1.87
CA SER A 12 -8.87 -4.58 2.44
C SER A 12 -7.56 -5.04 3.10
N ILE A 13 -6.43 -4.58 2.56
CA ILE A 13 -5.09 -4.93 3.05
C ILE A 13 -4.43 -3.77 3.77
N MET A 14 -4.74 -2.51 3.44
CA MET A 14 -4.06 -1.30 3.92
C MET A 14 -4.89 -0.44 4.86
N SER A 15 -5.89 -1.04 5.53
CA SER A 15 -6.70 -0.36 6.54
C SER A 15 -5.89 0.13 7.75
N ALA A 16 -6.38 1.17 8.42
CA ALA A 16 -5.78 1.72 9.63
C ALA A 16 -5.55 0.65 10.70
N ARG A 17 -4.39 0.70 11.36
CA ARG A 17 -4.05 -0.17 12.49
C ARG A 17 -4.90 0.23 13.70
N GLY A 18 -5.58 -0.71 14.35
CA GLY A 18 -6.30 -0.35 15.59
C GLY A 18 -7.49 -1.22 16.03
N GLY A 19 -7.89 -2.23 15.27
CA GLY A 19 -8.87 -3.19 15.78
C GLY A 19 -8.19 -4.17 16.74
N ALA A 20 -8.76 -4.39 17.94
CA ALA A 20 -8.33 -5.46 18.85
C ALA A 20 -8.39 -6.88 18.22
N ASN A 21 -8.98 -7.00 17.03
CA ASN A 21 -9.07 -8.22 16.21
C ASN A 21 -8.20 -8.17 14.94
N GLU A 22 -7.21 -7.27 14.84
CA GLU A 22 -6.31 -7.27 13.69
C GLU A 22 -5.44 -8.55 13.70
N ASN A 23 -5.54 -9.34 12.63
CA ASN A 23 -4.77 -10.58 12.49
C ASN A 23 -3.27 -10.26 12.30
N ASP A 24 -2.40 -10.92 13.08
CA ASP A 24 -0.94 -10.79 12.95
C ASP A 24 -0.42 -11.02 11.53
N ALA A 25 -1.07 -11.93 10.77
CA ALA A 25 -0.74 -12.16 9.38
C ALA A 25 -0.98 -10.92 8.52
N ALA A 26 -2.10 -10.22 8.72
CA ALA A 26 -2.43 -8.98 8.02
C ALA A 26 -1.43 -7.87 8.35
N ARG A 27 -1.05 -7.76 9.63
CA ARG A 27 -0.04 -6.79 10.08
C ARG A 27 1.34 -7.04 9.45
N ARG A 28 1.77 -8.30 9.35
CA ARG A 28 3.03 -8.67 8.68
C ARG A 28 2.98 -8.37 7.19
N LEU A 29 1.88 -8.69 6.52
CA LEU A 29 1.68 -8.42 5.10
C LEU A 29 1.72 -6.91 4.80
N LYS A 30 1.03 -6.10 5.60
CA LYS A 30 1.11 -4.62 5.55
C LYS A 30 2.54 -4.11 5.66
N THR A 31 3.29 -4.66 6.62
CA THR A 31 4.66 -4.24 6.89
C THR A 31 5.58 -4.58 5.71
N GLU A 32 5.51 -5.80 5.20
CA GLU A 32 6.32 -6.24 4.07
C GLU A 32 5.99 -5.44 2.80
N PHE A 33 4.69 -5.23 2.53
CA PHE A 33 4.25 -4.42 1.40
C PHE A 33 4.84 -3.01 1.43
N LEU A 34 4.81 -2.34 2.58
CA LEU A 34 5.37 -1.00 2.75
C LEU A 34 6.89 -0.97 2.57
N VAL A 35 7.62 -1.98 3.06
CA VAL A 35 9.07 -2.09 2.88
C VAL A 35 9.43 -2.25 1.41
N GLN A 36 8.74 -3.14 0.69
CA GLN A 36 8.97 -3.35 -0.73
C GLN A 36 8.58 -2.13 -1.56
N PHE A 37 7.47 -1.48 -1.21
CA PHE A 37 7.01 -0.24 -1.86
C PHE A 37 8.07 0.87 -1.76
N ASP A 38 8.67 1.05 -0.58
CA ASP A 38 9.74 2.03 -0.37
C ASP A 38 11.01 1.69 -1.16
N GLY A 39 11.35 0.39 -1.27
CA GLY A 39 12.48 -0.09 -2.07
C GLY A 39 12.29 0.21 -3.57
N VAL A 40 11.11 -0.06 -4.09
CA VAL A 40 10.74 0.20 -5.50
C VAL A 40 10.70 1.71 -5.79
N ALA A 41 10.19 2.53 -4.86
CA ALA A 41 10.14 3.99 -5.02
C ALA A 41 11.54 4.65 -5.00
N SER A 42 12.53 4.01 -4.36
CA SER A 42 13.90 4.54 -4.21
C SER A 42 14.83 4.12 -5.35
N ALA A 43 14.43 3.14 -6.17
CA ALA A 43 15.25 2.64 -7.27
C ALA A 43 15.13 3.55 -8.50
N ASN A 44 16.09 4.46 -8.68
CA ASN A 44 16.15 5.41 -9.81
C ASN A 44 16.09 4.79 -11.22
N ASN A 45 16.28 3.46 -11.34
CA ASN A 45 16.32 2.74 -12.60
C ASN A 45 15.12 1.79 -12.81
N GLU A 46 14.23 1.65 -11.83
CA GLU A 46 13.04 0.79 -11.91
C GLU A 46 11.80 1.64 -12.18
N ARG A 47 11.21 1.46 -13.36
CA ARG A 47 9.95 2.13 -13.75
C ARG A 47 8.76 1.27 -13.33
N VAL A 48 8.52 1.15 -12.03
CA VAL A 48 7.33 0.47 -11.49
C VAL A 48 6.32 1.52 -11.03
N ILE A 49 5.09 1.42 -11.52
CA ILE A 49 3.98 2.27 -11.12
C ILE A 49 3.02 1.40 -10.31
N VAL A 50 2.68 1.85 -9.10
CA VAL A 50 1.68 1.20 -8.26
C VAL A 50 0.42 2.07 -8.25
N ILE A 51 -0.71 1.47 -8.60
CA ILE A 51 -2.02 2.12 -8.63
C ILE A 51 -2.94 1.38 -7.66
N GLY A 52 -3.42 2.09 -6.64
CA GLY A 52 -4.41 1.58 -5.70
C GLY A 52 -5.79 2.17 -5.99
N ALA A 53 -6.82 1.33 -6.05
CA ALA A 53 -8.23 1.73 -6.09
C ALA A 53 -8.92 1.34 -4.78
N THR A 54 -9.83 2.19 -4.31
CA THR A 54 -10.64 1.91 -3.11
C THR A 54 -11.91 2.75 -3.13
N ASN A 55 -12.98 2.19 -2.54
CA ASN A 55 -14.22 2.90 -2.26
C ASN A 55 -14.23 3.56 -0.87
N ARG A 56 -13.22 3.29 -0.03
CA ARG A 56 -13.14 3.75 1.37
C ARG A 56 -11.78 4.40 1.67
N PRO A 57 -11.45 5.54 1.03
CA PRO A 57 -10.13 6.17 1.16
C PRO A 57 -9.80 6.65 2.59
N TYR A 58 -10.83 6.88 3.42
CA TYR A 58 -10.70 7.27 4.82
C TYR A 58 -10.35 6.10 5.75
N ASP A 59 -10.58 4.85 5.32
CA ASP A 59 -10.22 3.65 6.10
C ASP A 59 -8.73 3.32 5.95
N LEU A 60 -8.03 3.94 5.00
CA LEU A 60 -6.60 3.70 4.73
C LEU A 60 -5.68 4.27 5.82
N ASP A 61 -4.66 3.49 6.16
CA ASP A 61 -3.56 3.92 7.02
C ASP A 61 -2.90 5.21 6.50
N ASP A 62 -2.61 6.16 7.40
CA ASP A 62 -1.99 7.44 7.06
C ASP A 62 -0.68 7.27 6.29
N ALA A 63 0.11 6.24 6.62
CA ALA A 63 1.39 5.95 5.97
C ALA A 63 1.21 5.54 4.51
N VAL A 64 0.10 4.88 4.18
CA VAL A 64 -0.27 4.46 2.82
C VAL A 64 -0.79 5.65 2.03
N ARG A 65 -1.64 6.49 2.63
CA ARG A 65 -2.12 7.73 2.00
C ARG A 65 -0.98 8.70 1.64
N ARG A 66 0.06 8.78 2.47
CA ARG A 66 1.24 9.61 2.19
C ARG A 66 2.08 9.08 1.02
N ARG A 67 2.11 7.76 0.82
CA ARG A 67 2.89 7.08 -0.23
C ARG A 67 2.15 7.05 -1.56
N LEU A 68 0.84 6.83 -1.53
CA LEU A 68 -0.03 6.88 -2.70
C LEU A 68 -0.50 8.31 -2.94
N VAL A 69 0.42 9.16 -3.40
CA VAL A 69 0.12 10.55 -3.75
C VAL A 69 -0.88 10.56 -4.90
N LYS A 70 -2.04 11.21 -4.72
CA LYS A 70 -2.98 11.47 -5.82
C LYS A 70 -2.26 12.28 -6.89
N ARG A 71 -2.13 11.71 -8.09
CA ARG A 71 -1.70 12.40 -9.31
C ARG A 71 -2.87 12.61 -10.24
#